data_AF-A0A0D0C6U8-F1
#
_entry.id   AF-A0A0D0C6U8-F1
#
_cell.length_a   1.000
_cell.length_b   1.000
_cell.length_c   1.000
_cell.angle_alpha   90.00
_cell.angle_beta   90.00
_cell.angle_gamma   90.00
#
_symmetry.space_group_name_H-M   'P 1'
#
loop_
_entity.id
_entity.type
_entity.pdbx_description
1 polymer ?
#
loop_
_entity_poly.entity_id
_entity_poly.type
_entity_poly.pdbx_seq_one_letter_code
_entity_poly.pdbx_strand_id
1 'polypeptide(L)'
;MATESTNTYQINPLHGAANYNVWQIKMTDILTDLGLIKYIESAALTPTSDRSNQSEVDTWNEKDRKALSTTRLHVDDSVLVYIAGVTKRFTAEWLSRAR
;
A
#
# COMPACT_ATOMS: atom_id res chain seq x y z
N MET A 1 -3.18 -15.46 -21.00
CA MET A 1 -3.55 -14.04 -21.14
C MET A 1 -2.69 -13.27 -20.15
N ALA A 2 -1.71 -12.50 -20.63
CA ALA A 2 -0.88 -11.68 -19.77
C ALA A 2 -1.68 -10.44 -19.38
N THR A 3 -2.11 -10.35 -18.12
CA THR A 3 -2.65 -9.10 -17.58
C THR A 3 -1.47 -8.16 -17.39
N GLU A 4 -1.12 -7.44 -18.46
CA GLU A 4 -0.25 -6.27 -18.39
C GLU A 4 -0.89 -5.31 -17.38
N SER A 5 -0.32 -5.29 -16.18
CA SER A 5 -0.67 -4.31 -15.18
C SER A 5 -0.03 -3.02 -15.68
N THR A 6 -0.72 -2.30 -16.56
CA THR A 6 -0.29 -0.99 -17.04
C THR A 6 -0.23 -0.09 -15.81
N ASN A 7 0.97 0.04 -15.22
CA ASN A 7 1.21 0.99 -14.15
C ASN A 7 1.30 2.37 -14.81
N THR A 8 0.13 2.92 -15.15
CA THR A 8 -0.02 4.19 -15.87
C THR A 8 0.50 5.37 -15.05
N TYR A 9 0.60 5.20 -13.73
CA TYR A 9 1.05 6.22 -12.80
C TYR A 9 2.58 6.27 -12.73
N GLN A 10 3.17 7.30 -13.31
CA GLN A 10 4.59 7.61 -13.12
C GLN A 10 4.74 8.72 -12.07
N ILE A 11 5.24 8.34 -10.90
CA ILE A 11 5.60 9.29 -9.84
C ILE A 11 7.06 9.10 -9.45
N ASN A 12 7.71 10.17 -9.01
CA ASN A 12 9.08 10.09 -8.50
C ASN A 12 9.10 9.15 -7.29
N PRO A 13 9.94 8.10 -7.28
CA PRO A 13 10.02 7.18 -6.16
C PRO A 13 10.34 7.89 -4.84
N LEU A 14 9.83 7.37 -3.73
CA LEU A 14 10.17 7.88 -2.41
C LEU A 14 11.68 7.76 -2.17
N HIS A 15 12.34 8.89 -1.94
CA HIS A 15 13.78 9.03 -1.73
C HIS A 15 14.01 9.79 -0.41
N GLY A 16 13.48 9.23 0.66
CA GLY A 16 13.56 9.78 2.02
C GLY A 16 12.71 11.04 2.25
N ALA A 17 13.02 11.77 3.33
CA ALA A 17 12.23 12.91 3.80
C ALA A 17 12.14 14.07 2.78
N ALA A 18 13.13 14.19 1.89
CA ALA A 18 13.23 15.32 0.95
C ALA A 18 12.04 15.41 -0.02
N ASN A 19 11.53 14.26 -0.48
CA ASN A 19 10.38 14.21 -1.39
C ASN A 19 9.14 13.55 -0.79
N TYR A 20 9.18 13.21 0.51
CA TYR A 20 8.13 12.48 1.21
C TYR A 20 6.75 13.11 1.06
N ASN A 21 6.60 14.42 1.31
CA ASN A 21 5.28 15.07 1.28
C ASN A 21 4.64 15.02 -0.11
N VAL A 22 5.43 15.26 -1.16
CA VAL A 22 4.95 15.21 -2.56
C VAL A 22 4.63 13.78 -2.96
N TRP A 23 5.48 12.84 -2.58
CA TRP A 23 5.25 11.41 -2.81
C TRP A 23 3.98 10.93 -2.12
N GLN A 24 3.78 11.29 -0.84
CA GLN A 24 2.62 10.88 -0.05
C GLN A 24 1.31 11.32 -0.69
N ILE A 25 1.22 12.58 -1.15
CA ILE A 25 0.03 13.10 -1.83
C ILE A 25 -0.25 12.26 -3.09
N LYS A 26 0.74 12.12 -3.97
CA LYS A 26 0.58 11.39 -5.23
C LYS A 26 0.24 9.91 -5.02
N MET A 27 0.87 9.28 -4.02
CA MET A 27 0.58 7.89 -3.67
C MET A 27 -0.84 7.74 -3.13
N THR A 28 -1.31 8.70 -2.33
CA THR A 28 -2.70 8.74 -1.83
C THR A 28 -3.69 8.87 -2.99
N ASP A 29 -3.42 9.73 -3.97
CA ASP A 29 -4.26 9.89 -5.16
C ASP A 29 -4.34 8.58 -5.96
N ILE A 30 -3.21 7.91 -6.20
CA ILE A 30 -3.14 6.61 -6.89
C ILE A 30 -3.93 5.55 -6.14
N LEU A 31 -3.74 5.43 -4.83
CA LEU A 31 -4.45 4.45 -4.01
C LEU A 31 -5.94 4.74 -3.95
N THR A 32 -6.34 6.00 -3.99
CA THR A 32 -7.74 6.41 -4.03
C THR A 32 -8.37 6.03 -5.36
N ASP A 33 -7.71 6.34 -6.49
CA ASP A 33 -8.17 5.96 -7.83
C ASP A 33 -8.33 4.44 -7.99
N LEU A 34 -7.37 3.67 -7.44
CA LEU A 34 -7.42 2.21 -7.45
C LEU A 34 -8.43 1.61 -6.46
N GLY A 35 -9.11 2.44 -5.64
CA GLY A 35 -10.02 1.99 -4.59
C GLY A 35 -9.33 1.23 -3.45
N LEU A 36 -8.02 1.46 -3.27
CA LEU A 36 -7.13 0.77 -2.34
C LEU A 36 -6.87 1.55 -1.04
N ILE A 37 -7.13 2.87 -1.02
CA ILE A 37 -6.81 3.74 0.12
C ILE A 37 -7.37 3.25 1.46
N LYS A 38 -8.59 2.68 1.45
CA LYS A 38 -9.26 2.15 2.64
C LYS A 38 -8.54 0.97 3.30
N TYR A 39 -7.70 0.25 2.55
CA TYR A 39 -6.92 -0.89 3.09
C TYR A 39 -5.61 -0.42 3.74
N ILE A 40 -5.25 0.85 3.59
CA ILE A 40 -4.04 1.46 4.17
C ILE A 40 -4.39 2.35 5.37
N GLU A 41 -5.46 3.14 5.26
CA GLU A 41 -5.83 4.08 6.32
C GLU A 41 -6.52 3.43 7.52
N SER A 42 -7.26 2.34 7.29
CA SER A 42 -8.12 1.74 8.31
C SER A 42 -7.67 0.34 8.70
N ALA A 43 -6.79 0.27 9.70
CA ALA A 43 -6.54 -0.97 10.43
C ALA A 43 -7.82 -1.54 11.08
N ALA A 44 -8.79 -0.67 11.38
CA ALA A 44 -10.08 -1.02 11.98
C ALA A 44 -11.07 -1.74 11.03
N LEU A 45 -10.79 -1.76 9.71
CA LEU A 45 -11.63 -2.46 8.72
C LEU A 45 -11.12 -3.88 8.41
N THR A 46 -10.18 -4.41 9.20
CA THR A 46 -9.78 -5.81 9.05
C THR A 46 -10.96 -6.71 9.42
N PRO A 47 -11.49 -7.53 8.49
CA PRO A 47 -12.56 -8.46 8.82
C PRO A 47 -12.07 -9.46 9.88
N THR A 48 -12.88 -9.66 10.92
CA THR A 48 -12.63 -10.68 11.94
C THR A 48 -12.59 -12.05 11.27
N SER A 49 -11.58 -12.85 11.60
CA SER A 49 -11.35 -14.19 11.03
C SER A 49 -12.32 -15.23 11.61
N ASP A 50 -13.62 -14.99 11.48
CA ASP A 50 -14.64 -16.00 11.72
C ASP A 50 -14.82 -16.86 10.46
N ARG A 51 -15.04 -18.17 10.64
CA ARG A 51 -15.06 -19.14 9.53
C ARG A 51 -16.15 -18.83 8.49
N SER A 52 -17.20 -18.11 8.88
CA SER A 52 -18.29 -17.66 7.99
C SER A 52 -17.90 -16.52 7.04
N ASN A 53 -16.81 -15.79 7.32
CA ASN A 53 -16.39 -14.60 6.58
C ASN A 53 -15.06 -14.82 5.82
N GLN A 54 -14.65 -16.07 5.61
CA GLN A 54 -13.35 -16.40 5.00
C GLN A 54 -13.18 -15.76 3.61
N SER A 55 -14.24 -15.73 2.79
CA SER A 55 -14.20 -15.08 1.46
C SER A 55 -13.97 -13.57 1.55
N GLU A 56 -14.51 -12.90 2.59
CA GLU A 56 -14.28 -11.48 2.82
C GLU A 56 -12.86 -11.23 3.33
N VAL A 57 -12.34 -12.11 4.17
CA VAL A 57 -10.93 -12.09 4.62
C VAL A 57 -9.98 -12.27 3.46
N ASP A 58 -10.24 -13.22 2.55
CA ASP A 58 -9.40 -13.47 1.39
C ASP A 58 -9.42 -12.28 0.42
N THR A 59 -10.59 -11.71 0.16
CA THR A 59 -10.74 -10.50 -0.67
C THR A 59 -10.01 -9.32 -0.03
N TRP A 60 -10.11 -9.16 1.29
CA TRP A 60 -9.41 -8.10 2.01
C TRP A 60 -7.89 -8.28 1.90
N ASN A 61 -7.38 -9.50 2.12
CA ASN A 61 -5.96 -9.82 2.00
C ASN A 61 -5.42 -9.57 0.60
N GLU A 62 -6.20 -9.87 -0.44
CA GLU A 62 -5.82 -9.60 -1.82
C GLU A 62 -5.67 -8.09 -2.06
N LYS A 63 -6.61 -7.28 -1.57
CA LYS A 63 -6.59 -5.83 -1.73
C LYS A 63 -5.51 -5.15 -0.89
N ASP A 64 -5.28 -5.61 0.34
CA ASP A 64 -4.17 -5.18 1.19
C ASP A 64 -2.82 -5.48 0.53
N ARG A 65 -2.63 -6.70 0.01
CA ARG A 65 -1.44 -7.08 -0.75
C ARG A 65 -1.26 -6.22 -2.00
N LYS A 66 -2.35 -5.90 -2.70
CA LYS A 66 -2.31 -5.06 -3.89
C LYS A 66 -1.86 -3.63 -3.51
N ALA A 67 -2.44 -3.06 -2.46
CA ALA A 67 -2.07 -1.73 -1.97
C ALA A 67 -0.58 -1.68 -1.59
N LEU A 68 -0.11 -2.66 -0.82
CA LEU A 68 1.30 -2.83 -0.46
C LEU A 68 2.22 -2.93 -1.69
N SER A 69 1.82 -3.72 -2.68
CA SER A 69 2.61 -3.91 -3.91
C SER A 69 2.68 -2.62 -4.72
N THR A 70 1.56 -1.90 -4.85
CA THR A 70 1.54 -0.59 -5.53
C THR A 70 2.46 0.39 -4.82
N THR A 71 2.46 0.45 -3.49
CA THR A 71 3.39 1.32 -2.76
C THR A 71 4.85 0.92 -2.98
N ARG A 72 5.17 -0.38 -2.90
CA ARG A 72 6.53 -0.90 -3.11
C ARG A 72 7.09 -0.58 -4.49
N LEU A 73 6.26 -0.53 -5.52
CA LEU A 73 6.68 -0.16 -6.88
C LEU A 73 7.04 1.32 -7.04
N HIS A 74 6.70 2.16 -6.06
CA HIS A 74 6.92 3.61 -6.10
C HIS A 74 7.84 4.09 -4.97
N VAL A 75 8.61 3.20 -4.33
CA VAL A 75 9.67 3.60 -3.41
C VAL A 75 11.03 3.24 -4.00
N ASP A 76 12.06 3.97 -3.58
CA ASP A 76 13.45 3.62 -3.90
C ASP A 76 13.89 2.35 -3.14
N ASP A 77 14.83 1.58 -3.71
CA ASP A 77 15.37 0.36 -3.10
C ASP A 77 15.92 0.61 -1.69
N SER A 78 16.53 1.77 -1.47
CA SER A 78 17.06 2.18 -0.16
C SER A 78 15.95 2.28 0.89
N VAL A 79 14.75 2.71 0.49
CA VAL A 79 13.55 2.78 1.35
C VAL A 79 12.88 1.41 1.45
N LEU A 80 12.94 0.61 0.38
CA LEU A 80 12.35 -0.73 0.30
C LEU A 80 12.86 -1.64 1.43
N VAL A 81 14.15 -1.52 1.80
CA VAL A 81 14.76 -2.29 2.91
C VAL A 81 14.01 -2.05 4.24
N TYR A 82 13.54 -0.83 4.49
CA TYR A 82 12.82 -0.48 5.72
C TYR A 82 11.36 -0.96 5.71
N ILE A 83 10.77 -1.20 4.54
CA ILE A 83 9.40 -1.73 4.39
C ILE A 83 9.32 -3.22 4.11
N ALA A 84 10.44 -3.89 3.86
CA ALA A 84 10.48 -5.33 3.59
C ALA A 84 9.94 -6.14 4.79
N GLY A 85 10.17 -5.66 6.01
CA GLY A 85 9.67 -6.27 7.24
C GLY A 85 8.19 -6.04 7.54
N VAL A 86 7.55 -5.08 6.87
CA VAL A 86 6.10 -4.80 7.03
C VAL A 86 5.34 -5.81 6.19
N THR A 87 5.15 -7.00 6.75
CA THR A 87 4.50 -8.15 6.10
C THR A 87 3.06 -8.37 6.55
N LYS A 88 2.62 -7.68 7.61
CA LYS A 88 1.22 -7.66 8.06
C LYS A 88 0.86 -6.27 8.55
N ARG A 89 -0.28 -5.76 8.06
CA ARG A 89 -0.88 -4.47 8.36
C ARG A 89 -0.08 -3.28 7.83
N PHE A 90 -0.42 -2.87 6.61
CA PHE A 90 -0.10 -1.53 6.11
C PHE A 90 -0.88 -0.53 6.95
N THR A 91 -0.31 -0.12 8.08
CA THR A 91 -0.92 0.84 9.00
C THR A 91 -0.32 2.21 8.71
N ALA A 92 -1.13 3.26 8.92
CA ALA A 92 -0.70 4.66 8.91
C ALA A 92 0.53 4.94 9.83
N GLU A 93 0.85 4.03 10.75
CA GLU A 93 2.05 4.07 11.58
C GLU A 93 3.35 4.11 10.75
N TRP A 94 3.39 3.47 9.59
CA TRP A 94 4.58 3.49 8.73
C TRP A 94 4.87 4.86 8.11
N LEU A 95 3.84 5.65 7.78
CA LEU A 95 3.99 7.04 7.30
C LEU A 95 4.73 7.92 8.34
N SER A 96 4.65 7.56 9.62
CA SER A 96 5.37 8.27 10.69
C SER A 96 6.83 7.80 10.86
N ARG A 97 7.16 6.57 10.43
CA ARG A 97 8.50 5.96 10.58
C ARG A 97 9.42 6.15 9.36
N ALA A 98 8.87 6.59 8.23
CA ALA A 98 9.63 6.92 7.02
C ALA A 98 10.20 8.35 7.00
N ARG A 99 10.08 9.09 8.11
CA ARG A 99 10.70 10.42 8.32
C ARG A 99 12.13 10.31 8.81
#